data_AF-A0A3L7RTV9-F1
#
_entry.id   AF-A0A3L7RTV9-F1
#
_cell.length_a   1.000
_cell.length_b   1.000
_cell.length_c   1.000
_cell.angle_alpha   90.00
_cell.angle_beta   90.00
_cell.angle_gamma   90.00
#
_symmetry.space_group_name_H-M   'P 1'
#
loop_
_entity.id
_entity.type
_entity.pdbx_description
1 polymer ?
#
loop_
_entity_poly.entity_id
_entity_poly.type
_entity_poly.pdbx_seq_one_letter_code
_entity_poly.pdbx_strand_id
1 'polypeptide(L)'
;MFNHSIRLLTAGLAIAAATADASDFPALVGKVPQGSNSLVLIDVDAVLASPIAKSNGWARRFTDGNADRPLYLPPEADKVAIAAQLDLVRGCAKNWEVAVMGMKEPFSMSLIARAEGGYADEIQGVKAAWVPSDAYFIELDPQTLGLMAPANRQSIARWAENGKTTRPEMLSDYLAALTTSAGNGAQVVMAIDAADAIQPHRVRARLEASKFADSQSLDSTVELISSLKGLVFNLTFNTKVQAVARIDFNVPVLLKEDVAKGLVLGAMENLQFSLPGTEKWSCSVKGNSIIMAGELDNDALRRVFTLMELPTTKFSSLKDEKIEDSSQATTAKCSQAYFHAVDSMVIDLKKRTKVNSGGDAGWIDRYAAKIDRLPVLHVDEELLTYGEKLTETLRIISGSRKMSNMQGASAERVAVGEAGISYDDGYGYRAYNYTSPRVAETNAGNIRADAISSGTSVKLQGWTLIDNATVEIRKAMTQKYNMEF
;
A
#
# COMPACT_ATOMS: atom_id res chain seq x y z
N MET A 1 -31.55 28.14 74.65
CA MET A 1 -31.92 26.83 74.08
C MET A 1 -31.73 26.92 72.58
N PHE A 2 -30.71 26.24 72.07
CA PHE A 2 -30.17 26.41 70.72
C PHE A 2 -31.05 25.71 69.67
N ASN A 3 -31.54 26.47 68.70
CA ASN A 3 -32.11 25.98 67.45
C ASN A 3 -30.97 25.65 66.47
N HIS A 4 -30.89 24.41 66.00
CA HIS A 4 -29.92 23.99 64.98
C HIS A 4 -30.56 24.05 63.59
N SER A 5 -29.98 24.89 62.74
CA SER A 5 -30.27 25.03 61.32
C SER A 5 -29.52 23.95 60.53
N ILE A 6 -30.24 23.04 59.87
CA ILE A 6 -29.69 22.11 58.88
C ILE A 6 -29.64 22.82 57.53
N ARG A 7 -28.43 23.05 57.00
CA ARG A 7 -28.20 23.46 55.61
C ARG A 7 -28.03 22.20 54.75
N LEU A 8 -28.97 21.97 53.85
CA LEU A 8 -28.84 21.02 52.75
C LEU A 8 -28.03 21.66 51.62
N LEU A 9 -26.89 21.04 51.29
CA LEU A 9 -26.03 21.41 50.17
C LEU A 9 -26.39 20.48 49.00
N THR A 10 -27.11 21.00 48.01
CA THR A 10 -27.43 20.30 46.76
C THR A 10 -26.22 20.42 45.82
N ALA A 11 -25.43 19.36 45.71
CA ALA A 11 -24.38 19.26 44.70
C ALA A 11 -25.01 18.88 43.35
N GLY A 12 -25.00 19.80 42.39
CA GLY A 12 -25.41 19.55 41.01
C GLY A 12 -24.39 18.66 40.30
N LEU A 13 -24.81 17.48 39.88
CA LEU A 13 -24.04 16.58 39.03
C LEU A 13 -24.11 17.13 37.59
N ALA A 14 -23.09 17.87 37.17
CA ALA A 14 -22.91 18.23 35.77
C ALA A 14 -22.49 16.97 35.00
N ILE A 15 -23.40 16.41 34.21
CA ILE A 15 -23.07 15.39 33.22
C ILE A 15 -22.21 16.09 32.17
N ALA A 16 -20.89 15.86 32.23
CA ALA A 16 -20.00 16.19 31.14
C ALA A 16 -20.40 15.30 29.95
N ALA A 17 -21.12 15.87 28.99
CA ALA A 17 -21.24 15.26 27.68
C ALA A 17 -19.82 15.18 27.12
N ALA A 18 -19.28 13.96 27.01
CA ALA A 18 -18.06 13.74 26.26
C ALA A 18 -18.34 14.23 24.83
N THR A 19 -17.68 15.30 24.42
CA THR A 19 -17.60 15.67 23.01
C THR A 19 -16.96 14.47 22.32
N ALA A 20 -17.76 13.70 21.57
CA ALA A 20 -17.23 12.67 20.71
C ALA A 20 -16.29 13.38 19.73
N ASP A 21 -14.99 13.08 19.81
CA ASP A 21 -14.02 13.58 18.84
C ASP A 21 -14.47 13.07 17.46
N ALA A 22 -14.78 14.00 16.56
CA ALA A 22 -15.30 13.68 15.22
C ALA A 22 -14.34 12.79 14.40
N SER A 23 -13.07 12.71 14.83
CA SER A 23 -11.99 11.94 14.23
C SER A 23 -11.75 10.56 14.85
N ASP A 24 -12.54 10.10 15.83
CA ASP A 24 -12.30 8.76 16.39
C ASP A 24 -12.46 7.66 15.33
N PHE A 25 -11.66 6.58 15.42
CA PHE A 25 -11.61 5.56 14.38
C PHE A 25 -12.98 4.93 14.07
N PRO A 26 -13.83 4.59 15.05
CA PRO A 26 -15.18 4.11 14.77
C PRO A 26 -16.03 5.11 13.97
N ALA A 27 -15.87 6.41 14.20
CA ALA A 27 -16.59 7.45 13.47
C ALA A 27 -16.09 7.59 12.02
N LEU A 28 -14.77 7.54 11.80
CA LEU A 28 -14.18 7.57 10.45
C LEU A 28 -14.54 6.30 9.67
N VAL A 29 -14.41 5.13 10.31
CA VAL A 29 -14.73 3.85 9.69
C VAL A 29 -16.21 3.72 9.36
N GLY A 30 -17.10 4.21 10.21
CA GLY A 30 -18.54 4.17 9.92
C GLY A 30 -18.97 5.03 8.72
N LYS A 31 -18.06 5.81 8.13
CA LYS A 31 -18.26 6.57 6.89
C LYS A 31 -17.67 5.87 5.65
N VAL A 32 -17.00 4.73 5.80
CA VAL A 32 -16.43 3.97 4.68
C VAL A 32 -17.55 3.27 3.87
N PRO A 33 -17.45 3.16 2.52
CA PRO A 33 -18.39 2.39 1.71
C PRO A 33 -18.41 0.89 2.05
N GLN A 34 -19.54 0.23 1.79
CA GLN A 34 -19.67 -1.22 2.00
C GLN A 34 -18.72 -2.01 1.09
N GLY A 35 -18.28 -3.17 1.56
CA GLY A 35 -17.62 -4.18 0.73
C GLY A 35 -16.11 -4.03 0.64
N SER A 36 -15.50 -3.22 1.51
CA SER A 36 -14.06 -3.25 1.76
C SER A 36 -13.66 -4.56 2.43
N ASN A 37 -12.60 -5.19 1.93
CA ASN A 37 -11.95 -6.32 2.60
C ASN A 37 -10.56 -5.94 3.13
N SER A 38 -10.21 -4.65 3.12
CA SER A 38 -9.00 -4.14 3.73
C SER A 38 -9.28 -2.83 4.45
N LEU A 39 -8.59 -2.62 5.57
CA LEU A 39 -8.69 -1.44 6.41
C LEU A 39 -7.29 -1.01 6.87
N VAL A 40 -7.00 0.28 6.83
CA VAL A 40 -5.82 0.89 7.44
C VAL A 40 -6.24 2.03 8.34
N LEU A 41 -5.76 2.02 9.58
CA LEU A 41 -6.03 3.03 10.59
C LEU A 41 -4.70 3.66 10.98
N ILE A 42 -4.60 4.99 10.87
CA ILE A 42 -3.40 5.76 11.15
C ILE A 42 -3.74 6.85 12.15
N ASP A 43 -3.08 6.84 13.29
CA ASP A 43 -3.08 7.94 14.24
C ASP A 43 -1.92 8.88 13.89
N VAL A 44 -2.20 9.90 13.08
CA VAL A 44 -1.18 10.81 12.53
C VAL A 44 -0.52 11.57 13.67
N ASP A 45 -1.30 12.05 14.64
CA ASP A 45 -0.77 12.76 15.80
C ASP A 45 0.14 11.89 16.67
N ALA A 46 -0.27 10.65 16.95
CA ALA A 46 0.57 9.73 17.70
C ALA A 46 1.86 9.36 16.96
N VAL A 47 1.81 9.19 15.62
CA VAL A 47 3.02 8.97 14.81
C VAL A 47 3.96 10.19 14.91
N LEU A 48 3.45 11.40 14.70
CA LEU A 48 4.26 12.63 14.75
C LEU A 48 4.76 12.97 16.16
N ALA A 49 4.03 12.59 17.19
CA ALA A 49 4.43 12.76 18.59
C ALA A 49 5.50 11.76 19.04
N SER A 50 5.76 10.70 18.28
CA SER A 50 6.70 9.64 18.63
C SER A 50 8.16 10.12 18.76
N PRO A 51 9.00 9.43 19.55
CA PRO A 51 10.42 9.78 19.70
C PRO A 51 11.18 9.79 18.38
N ILE A 52 10.97 8.79 17.50
CA ILE A 52 11.62 8.71 16.19
C ILE A 52 11.18 9.83 15.25
N ALA A 53 9.91 10.24 15.28
CA ALA A 53 9.43 11.34 14.46
C ALA A 53 10.05 12.68 14.87
N LYS A 54 10.15 12.91 16.18
CA LYS A 54 10.77 14.12 16.75
C LYS A 54 12.27 14.18 16.46
N SER A 55 13.00 13.08 16.66
CA SER A 55 14.45 13.05 16.44
C SER A 55 14.84 13.26 14.97
N ASN A 56 14.00 12.80 14.05
CA ASN A 56 14.22 12.98 12.60
C ASN A 56 13.54 14.23 12.02
N GLY A 57 12.84 15.02 12.85
CA GLY A 57 12.18 16.26 12.43
C GLY A 57 11.06 16.06 11.40
N TRP A 58 10.32 14.95 11.45
CA TRP A 58 9.31 14.60 10.43
C TRP A 58 8.23 15.67 10.28
N ALA A 59 7.75 16.25 11.37
CA ALA A 59 6.76 17.34 11.35
C ALA A 59 7.24 18.56 10.52
N ARG A 60 8.51 18.94 10.65
CA ARG A 60 9.09 20.09 9.92
C ARG A 60 9.28 19.77 8.43
N ARG A 61 9.58 18.52 8.08
CA ARG A 61 9.72 18.12 6.67
C ARG A 61 8.39 18.21 5.90
N PHE A 62 7.23 18.22 6.57
CA PHE A 62 5.93 18.45 5.93
C PHE A 62 5.77 19.87 5.38
N THR A 63 6.31 20.88 6.07
CA THR A 63 6.16 22.30 5.67
C THR A 63 7.11 22.72 4.56
N ASP A 64 8.26 22.05 4.45
CA ASP A 64 9.38 22.54 3.63
C ASP A 64 9.42 21.93 2.21
N GLY A 65 8.39 21.17 1.80
CA GLY A 65 8.33 20.54 0.45
C GLY A 65 9.41 19.49 0.16
N ASN A 66 10.24 19.16 1.14
CA ASN A 66 11.40 18.27 0.98
C ASN A 66 10.97 16.84 0.64
N ALA A 67 11.59 16.22 -0.37
CA ALA A 67 11.21 14.91 -0.91
C ALA A 67 11.74 13.69 -0.11
N ASP A 68 12.70 13.90 0.78
CA ASP A 68 13.21 12.85 1.69
C ASP A 68 12.27 12.69 2.91
N ARG A 69 11.05 12.20 2.66
CA ARG A 69 10.05 11.90 3.69
C ARG A 69 9.91 10.39 3.84
N PRO A 70 10.21 9.82 5.03
CA PRO A 70 9.97 8.40 5.26
C PRO A 70 8.48 8.04 5.34
N LEU A 71 7.61 9.04 5.51
CA LEU A 71 6.17 8.90 5.67
C LEU A 71 5.43 9.98 4.88
N TYR A 72 4.44 9.55 4.10
CA TYR A 72 3.54 10.42 3.35
C TYR A 72 2.22 10.51 4.11
N LEU A 73 2.21 11.27 5.19
CA LEU A 73 1.00 11.51 5.98
C LEU A 73 0.33 12.82 5.54
N PRO A 74 -1.01 12.90 5.53
CA PRO A 74 -1.72 14.14 5.27
C PRO A 74 -1.43 15.14 6.40
N PRO A 75 -0.82 16.30 6.12
CA PRO A 75 -0.32 17.21 7.16
C PRO A 75 -1.44 17.88 7.99
N GLU A 76 -2.65 17.93 7.44
CA GLU A 76 -3.82 18.56 8.07
C GLU A 76 -4.72 17.57 8.81
N ALA A 77 -4.40 16.27 8.74
CA ALA A 77 -5.17 15.24 9.40
C ALA A 77 -4.66 14.93 10.81
N ASP A 78 -5.57 14.55 11.72
CA ASP A 78 -5.26 13.97 13.02
C ASP A 78 -5.29 12.43 12.99
N LYS A 79 -6.30 11.87 12.32
CA LYS A 79 -6.49 10.42 12.11
C LYS A 79 -6.96 10.16 10.69
N VAL A 80 -6.57 8.98 10.18
CA VAL A 80 -6.93 8.53 8.83
C VAL A 80 -7.44 7.09 8.89
N ALA A 81 -8.59 6.85 8.27
CA ALA A 81 -9.09 5.52 7.95
C ALA A 81 -9.08 5.32 6.44
N ILE A 82 -8.37 4.30 5.97
CA ILE A 82 -8.33 3.91 4.55
C ILE A 82 -9.01 2.58 4.41
N ALA A 83 -9.87 2.43 3.43
CA ALA A 83 -10.49 1.17 3.14
C ALA A 83 -10.42 0.88 1.64
N ALA A 84 -10.23 -0.38 1.30
CA ALA A 84 -10.10 -0.81 -0.07
C ALA A 84 -10.82 -2.12 -0.32
N GLN A 85 -11.20 -2.32 -1.57
CA GLN A 85 -11.56 -3.64 -2.09
C GLN A 85 -10.40 -4.18 -2.92
N LEU A 86 -9.78 -5.24 -2.40
CA LEU A 86 -8.64 -5.93 -2.98
C LEU A 86 -9.06 -7.26 -3.60
N ASP A 87 -8.64 -7.52 -4.84
CA ASP A 87 -8.69 -8.85 -5.44
C ASP A 87 -7.46 -9.66 -4.98
N LEU A 88 -7.61 -10.36 -3.86
CA LEU A 88 -6.53 -11.17 -3.25
C LEU A 88 -6.05 -12.32 -4.16
N VAL A 89 -6.87 -12.71 -5.13
CA VAL A 89 -6.64 -13.83 -6.04
C VAL A 89 -5.84 -13.38 -7.28
N ARG A 90 -6.00 -12.12 -7.69
CA ARG A 90 -5.30 -11.48 -8.81
C ARG A 90 -4.25 -10.48 -8.35
N GLY A 91 -3.40 -10.89 -7.41
CA GLY A 91 -2.21 -10.13 -7.01
C GLY A 91 -2.52 -8.89 -6.17
N CYS A 92 -3.61 -8.92 -5.40
CA CYS A 92 -4.08 -7.81 -4.57
C CYS A 92 -4.35 -6.54 -5.40
N ALA A 93 -4.83 -6.70 -6.63
CA ALA A 93 -5.27 -5.59 -7.45
C ALA A 93 -6.40 -4.83 -6.74
N LYS A 94 -6.36 -3.51 -6.81
CA LYS A 94 -7.29 -2.65 -6.09
C LYS A 94 -8.43 -2.23 -7.03
N ASN A 95 -9.66 -2.59 -6.68
CA ASN A 95 -10.85 -2.17 -7.44
C ASN A 95 -11.19 -0.72 -7.14
N TRP A 96 -11.14 -0.36 -5.85
CA TRP A 96 -11.31 0.99 -5.35
C TRP A 96 -10.62 1.13 -4.00
N GLU A 97 -10.29 2.37 -3.66
CA GLU A 97 -9.80 2.82 -2.38
C GLU A 97 -10.58 4.05 -1.95
N VAL A 98 -10.86 4.15 -0.65
CA VAL A 98 -11.25 5.41 -0.03
C VAL A 98 -10.33 5.74 1.13
N ALA A 99 -10.11 7.02 1.35
CA ALA A 99 -9.56 7.54 2.58
C ALA A 99 -10.59 8.48 3.24
N VAL A 100 -10.78 8.32 4.53
CA VAL A 100 -11.61 9.18 5.39
C VAL A 100 -10.68 9.79 6.42
N MET A 101 -10.54 11.10 6.39
CA MET A 101 -9.56 11.85 7.18
C MET A 101 -10.29 12.81 8.12
N GLY A 102 -9.94 12.75 9.40
CA GLY A 102 -10.30 13.79 10.36
C GLY A 102 -9.38 15.00 10.15
N MET A 103 -9.95 16.18 9.94
CA MET A 103 -9.22 17.39 9.57
C MET A 103 -9.13 18.36 10.75
N LYS A 104 -7.92 18.83 11.05
CA LYS A 104 -7.64 19.78 12.15
C LYS A 104 -8.10 21.20 11.84
N GLU A 105 -8.14 21.55 10.56
CA GLU A 105 -8.51 22.87 10.05
C GLU A 105 -9.68 22.72 9.07
N PRO A 106 -10.57 23.73 8.97
CA PRO A 106 -11.59 23.75 7.94
C PRO A 106 -10.96 23.73 6.55
N PHE A 107 -11.53 22.92 5.65
CA PHE A 107 -11.09 22.82 4.26
C PHE A 107 -12.13 23.39 3.28
N SER A 108 -11.71 23.61 2.04
CA SER A 108 -12.61 24.03 0.95
C SER A 108 -12.34 23.18 -0.29
N MET A 109 -13.40 22.64 -0.90
CA MET A 109 -13.31 21.92 -2.17
C MET A 109 -12.71 22.77 -3.29
N SER A 110 -12.93 24.10 -3.27
CA SER A 110 -12.31 24.99 -4.26
C SER A 110 -10.79 25.11 -4.09
N LEU A 111 -10.29 25.07 -2.85
CA LEU A 111 -8.86 25.11 -2.57
C LEU A 111 -8.20 23.76 -2.91
N ILE A 112 -8.87 22.65 -2.62
CA ILE A 112 -8.41 21.31 -3.00
C ILE A 112 -8.36 21.19 -4.54
N ALA A 113 -9.44 21.54 -5.22
CA ALA A 113 -9.50 21.56 -6.68
C ALA A 113 -8.38 22.41 -7.26
N ARG A 114 -8.16 23.62 -6.71
CA ARG A 114 -7.05 24.48 -7.12
C ARG A 114 -5.71 23.79 -6.90
N ALA A 115 -5.43 23.30 -5.70
CA ALA A 115 -4.15 22.67 -5.34
C ALA A 115 -3.75 21.52 -6.27
N GLU A 116 -4.75 20.74 -6.65
CA GLU A 116 -4.58 19.50 -7.41
C GLU A 116 -4.81 19.70 -8.92
N GLY A 117 -5.13 20.93 -9.38
CA GLY A 117 -5.38 21.23 -10.80
C GLY A 117 -6.72 20.73 -11.34
N GLY A 118 -7.69 20.49 -10.45
CA GLY A 118 -9.03 20.02 -10.74
C GLY A 118 -10.10 21.11 -10.74
N TYR A 119 -11.35 20.70 -10.54
CA TYR A 119 -12.50 21.60 -10.42
C TYR A 119 -13.44 21.19 -9.28
N ALA A 120 -14.11 22.17 -8.69
CA ALA A 120 -15.15 21.92 -7.68
C ALA A 120 -16.43 21.41 -8.35
N ASP A 121 -17.07 20.42 -7.75
CA ASP A 121 -18.33 19.80 -8.19
C ASP A 121 -19.30 19.72 -7.00
N GLU A 122 -20.54 19.37 -7.27
CA GLU A 122 -21.54 19.04 -6.28
C GLU A 122 -22.27 17.76 -6.69
N ILE A 123 -22.24 16.75 -5.81
CA ILE A 123 -22.79 15.43 -6.08
C ILE A 123 -23.80 15.11 -4.97
N GLN A 124 -25.08 15.03 -5.30
CA GLN A 124 -26.16 14.76 -4.33
C GLN A 124 -26.17 15.74 -3.14
N GLY A 125 -25.89 17.01 -3.39
CA GLY A 125 -25.81 18.05 -2.35
C GLY A 125 -24.56 17.95 -1.46
N VAL A 126 -23.61 17.08 -1.80
CA VAL A 126 -22.29 16.99 -1.15
C VAL A 126 -21.28 17.74 -2.00
N LYS A 127 -20.56 18.67 -1.39
CA LYS A 127 -19.47 19.38 -2.06
C LYS A 127 -18.37 18.39 -2.40
N ALA A 128 -17.88 18.47 -3.62
CA ALA A 128 -16.84 17.60 -4.14
C ALA A 128 -15.77 18.39 -4.89
N ALA A 129 -14.62 17.77 -5.11
CA ALA A 129 -13.62 18.22 -6.06
C ALA A 129 -13.14 17.04 -6.88
N TRP A 130 -13.29 17.11 -8.20
CA TRP A 130 -12.62 16.18 -9.11
C TRP A 130 -11.20 16.66 -9.33
N VAL A 131 -10.25 15.73 -9.39
CA VAL A 131 -8.83 16.05 -9.67
C VAL A 131 -8.28 15.19 -10.81
N PRO A 132 -7.33 15.72 -11.62
CA PRO A 132 -6.74 14.99 -12.76
C PRO A 132 -6.01 13.71 -12.38
N SER A 133 -5.59 13.56 -11.11
CA SER A 133 -4.94 12.38 -10.55
C SER A 133 -5.89 11.18 -10.33
N ASP A 134 -6.99 11.12 -11.11
CA ASP A 134 -8.01 10.06 -11.07
C ASP A 134 -8.61 9.85 -9.67
N ALA A 135 -8.98 10.94 -9.00
CA ALA A 135 -9.65 10.90 -7.71
C ALA A 135 -10.79 11.92 -7.60
N TYR A 136 -11.67 11.68 -6.62
CA TYR A 136 -12.62 12.67 -6.11
C TYR A 136 -12.38 12.90 -4.62
N PHE A 137 -12.40 14.15 -4.21
CA PHE A 137 -12.55 14.56 -2.82
C PHE A 137 -13.99 14.92 -2.54
N ILE A 138 -14.48 14.65 -1.32
CA ILE A 138 -15.82 15.01 -0.86
C ILE A 138 -15.83 15.50 0.59
N GLU A 139 -16.71 16.45 0.90
CA GLU A 139 -17.00 16.89 2.26
C GLU A 139 -18.02 15.94 2.91
N LEU A 140 -17.57 14.96 3.69
CA LEU A 140 -18.47 14.03 4.40
C LEU A 140 -19.18 14.73 5.57
N ASP A 141 -18.44 15.60 6.26
CA ASP A 141 -18.93 16.58 7.23
C ASP A 141 -17.91 17.74 7.34
N PRO A 142 -18.17 18.82 8.10
CA PRO A 142 -17.30 20.00 8.13
C PRO A 142 -15.84 19.77 8.53
N GLN A 143 -15.51 18.64 9.19
CA GLN A 143 -14.15 18.29 9.60
C GLN A 143 -13.74 16.90 9.11
N THR A 144 -14.48 16.30 8.18
CA THR A 144 -14.16 14.99 7.62
C THR A 144 -14.05 15.07 6.10
N LEU A 145 -12.83 14.87 5.62
CA LEU A 145 -12.52 14.82 4.20
C LEU A 145 -12.54 13.37 3.71
N GLY A 146 -13.36 13.10 2.70
CA GLY A 146 -13.33 11.85 1.94
C GLY A 146 -12.48 12.00 0.69
N LEU A 147 -11.72 10.96 0.35
CA LEU A 147 -11.08 10.77 -0.95
C LEU A 147 -11.49 9.41 -1.48
N MET A 148 -11.79 9.30 -2.77
CA MET A 148 -11.98 8.02 -3.48
C MET A 148 -11.13 8.00 -4.74
N ALA A 149 -10.47 6.87 -4.97
CA ALA A 149 -9.77 6.56 -6.20
C ALA A 149 -10.06 5.11 -6.64
N PRO A 150 -10.19 4.81 -7.95
CA PRO A 150 -10.18 5.75 -9.07
C PRO A 150 -11.40 6.69 -9.08
N ALA A 151 -11.36 7.76 -9.86
CA ALA A 151 -12.43 8.74 -9.92
C ALA A 151 -13.69 8.12 -10.54
N ASN A 152 -14.72 7.91 -9.73
CA ASN A 152 -16.00 7.42 -10.21
C ASN A 152 -17.15 8.23 -9.59
N ARG A 153 -17.70 9.16 -10.38
CA ARG A 153 -18.77 10.07 -9.92
C ARG A 153 -20.03 9.32 -9.44
N GLN A 154 -20.36 8.16 -10.03
CA GLN A 154 -21.51 7.35 -9.60
C GLN A 154 -21.24 6.67 -8.25
N SER A 155 -20.03 6.12 -8.06
CA SER A 155 -19.62 5.56 -6.76
C SER A 155 -19.60 6.63 -5.68
N ILE A 156 -19.12 7.84 -5.99
CA ILE A 156 -19.19 8.99 -5.09
C ILE A 156 -20.65 9.34 -4.75
N ALA A 157 -21.56 9.38 -5.73
CA ALA A 157 -22.96 9.67 -5.46
C ALA A 157 -23.59 8.67 -4.48
N ARG A 158 -23.30 7.36 -4.64
CA ARG A 158 -23.73 6.32 -3.70
C ARG A 158 -23.07 6.46 -2.33
N TRP A 159 -21.82 6.87 -2.30
CA TRP A 159 -21.10 7.09 -1.05
C TRP A 159 -21.64 8.31 -0.30
N ALA A 160 -21.87 9.43 -0.98
CA ALA A 160 -22.45 10.66 -0.43
C ALA A 160 -23.84 10.45 0.18
N GLU A 161 -24.67 9.60 -0.42
CA GLU A 161 -25.98 9.22 0.10
C GLU A 161 -25.86 8.47 1.45
N ASN A 162 -24.88 7.57 1.56
CA ASN A 162 -24.69 6.73 2.75
C ASN A 162 -23.82 7.38 3.83
N GLY A 163 -22.87 8.25 3.45
CA GLY A 163 -21.86 8.86 4.31
C GLY A 163 -22.39 9.89 5.31
N LYS A 164 -23.64 10.34 5.14
CA LYS A 164 -24.35 11.19 6.11
C LYS A 164 -24.80 10.42 7.36
N THR A 165 -24.76 9.09 7.34
CA THR A 165 -25.12 8.23 8.48
C THR A 165 -23.98 7.28 8.80
N THR A 166 -23.44 7.35 10.03
CA THR A 166 -22.43 6.40 10.50
C THR A 166 -23.05 5.01 10.63
N ARG A 167 -22.52 4.02 9.90
CA ARG A 167 -23.02 2.63 9.94
C ARG A 167 -21.86 1.65 10.20
N PRO A 168 -21.58 1.32 11.47
CA PRO A 168 -20.49 0.41 11.83
C PRO A 168 -20.67 -1.02 11.28
N GLU A 169 -21.91 -1.41 10.97
CA GLU A 169 -22.29 -2.75 10.47
C GLU A 169 -21.80 -3.06 9.04
N MET A 170 -21.03 -2.17 8.41
CA MET A 170 -20.60 -2.29 7.01
C MET A 170 -19.26 -3.00 6.82
N LEU A 171 -18.54 -3.28 7.92
CA LEU A 171 -17.31 -4.08 7.93
C LEU A 171 -17.59 -5.53 8.36
N SER A 172 -16.72 -6.46 7.95
CA SER A 172 -16.71 -7.79 8.55
C SER A 172 -16.29 -7.73 10.02
N ASP A 173 -16.72 -8.71 10.81
CA ASP A 173 -16.34 -8.83 12.23
C ASP A 173 -14.81 -8.80 12.43
N TYR A 174 -14.06 -9.34 11.47
CA TYR A 174 -12.60 -9.36 11.52
C TYR A 174 -12.00 -7.94 11.46
N LEU A 175 -12.51 -7.08 10.56
CA LEU A 175 -12.03 -5.70 10.44
C LEU A 175 -12.63 -4.79 11.52
N ALA A 176 -13.90 -4.99 11.89
CA ALA A 176 -14.57 -4.22 12.94
C ALA A 176 -13.91 -4.39 14.31
N ALA A 177 -13.40 -5.59 14.64
CA ALA A 177 -12.68 -5.83 15.88
C ALA A 177 -11.44 -4.93 16.07
N LEU A 178 -10.88 -4.40 14.98
CA LEU A 178 -9.66 -3.60 15.02
C LEU A 178 -9.92 -2.15 15.39
N THR A 179 -11.10 -1.60 15.10
CA THR A 179 -11.41 -0.18 15.34
C THR A 179 -11.36 0.20 16.81
N THR A 180 -11.63 -0.77 17.70
CA THR A 180 -11.58 -0.59 19.16
C THR A 180 -10.15 -0.73 19.72
N SER A 181 -9.24 -1.35 18.96
CA SER A 181 -7.85 -1.58 19.36
C SER A 181 -6.85 -0.60 18.73
N ALA A 182 -7.24 0.06 17.63
CA ALA A 182 -6.42 1.08 16.98
C ALA A 182 -6.23 2.30 17.90
N GLY A 183 -5.00 2.83 17.96
CA GLY A 183 -4.62 3.88 18.90
C GLY A 183 -4.27 3.37 20.31
N ASN A 184 -4.67 2.15 20.68
CA ASN A 184 -4.32 1.51 21.96
C ASN A 184 -3.00 0.72 21.85
N GLY A 185 -1.91 1.43 21.51
CA GLY A 185 -0.53 0.92 21.51
C GLY A 185 0.15 0.93 20.15
N ALA A 186 -0.54 0.52 19.09
CA ALA A 186 -0.07 0.67 17.72
C ALA A 186 -0.61 1.98 17.12
N GLN A 187 0.28 2.79 16.54
CA GLN A 187 -0.12 4.03 15.86
C GLN A 187 -0.59 3.79 14.43
N VAL A 188 -0.20 2.66 13.82
CA VAL A 188 -0.77 2.22 12.54
C VAL A 188 -1.19 0.76 12.62
N VAL A 189 -2.40 0.48 12.15
CA VAL A 189 -2.98 -0.85 12.04
C VAL A 189 -3.45 -1.04 10.61
N MET A 190 -2.92 -2.04 9.91
CA MET A 190 -3.37 -2.46 8.59
C MET A 190 -3.98 -3.85 8.69
N ALA A 191 -5.06 -4.10 7.97
CA ALA A 191 -5.67 -5.41 7.95
C ALA A 191 -6.29 -5.77 6.61
N ILE A 192 -6.35 -7.07 6.38
CA ILE A 192 -7.02 -7.69 5.24
C ILE A 192 -7.89 -8.81 5.78
N ASP A 193 -9.17 -8.76 5.47
CA ASP A 193 -10.06 -9.90 5.57
C ASP A 193 -9.88 -10.78 4.33
N ALA A 194 -9.50 -12.03 4.58
CA ALA A 194 -9.22 -13.01 3.54
C ALA A 194 -10.12 -14.25 3.66
N ALA A 195 -11.15 -14.19 4.51
CA ALA A 195 -12.13 -15.26 4.63
C ALA A 195 -12.72 -15.58 3.25
N ASP A 196 -12.77 -16.87 2.93
CA ASP A 196 -13.28 -17.43 1.66
C ASP A 196 -12.59 -16.91 0.38
N ALA A 197 -11.47 -16.19 0.49
CA ALA A 197 -10.76 -15.66 -0.67
C ALA A 197 -9.87 -16.69 -1.37
N ILE A 198 -9.40 -17.70 -0.63
CA ILE A 198 -8.38 -18.63 -1.09
C ILE A 198 -9.00 -19.89 -1.70
N GLN A 199 -8.66 -20.19 -2.95
CA GLN A 199 -9.16 -21.38 -3.65
C GLN A 199 -8.25 -22.60 -3.38
N PRO A 200 -8.74 -23.68 -2.74
CA PRO A 200 -7.92 -24.82 -2.35
C PRO A 200 -7.19 -25.49 -3.52
N HIS A 201 -7.85 -25.61 -4.68
CA HIS A 201 -7.25 -26.21 -5.86
C HIS A 201 -6.03 -25.42 -6.37
N ARG A 202 -6.09 -24.08 -6.32
CA ARG A 202 -4.95 -23.22 -6.70
C ARG A 202 -3.80 -23.32 -5.72
N VAL A 203 -4.11 -23.44 -4.42
CA VAL A 203 -3.10 -23.65 -3.38
C VAL A 203 -2.39 -24.98 -3.62
N ARG A 204 -3.14 -26.07 -3.81
CA ARG A 204 -2.59 -27.39 -4.09
C ARG A 204 -1.65 -27.37 -5.29
N ALA A 205 -2.14 -26.89 -6.43
CA ALA A 205 -1.34 -26.83 -7.66
C ALA A 205 -0.05 -26.01 -7.48
N ARG A 206 -0.07 -24.96 -6.63
CA ARG A 206 1.12 -24.15 -6.34
C ARG A 206 2.09 -24.84 -5.40
N LEU A 207 1.59 -25.56 -4.39
CA LEU A 207 2.41 -26.31 -3.45
C LEU A 207 3.07 -27.52 -4.13
N GLU A 208 2.36 -28.22 -5.02
CA GLU A 208 2.91 -29.32 -5.82
C GLU A 208 4.01 -28.84 -6.79
N ALA A 209 3.85 -27.64 -7.36
CA ALA A 209 4.89 -26.99 -8.16
C ALA A 209 6.05 -26.41 -7.33
N SER A 210 6.09 -26.67 -6.03
CA SER A 210 7.13 -26.20 -5.12
C SER A 210 7.78 -27.37 -4.41
N LYS A 211 9.03 -27.21 -3.97
CA LYS A 211 9.72 -28.18 -3.11
C LYS A 211 9.16 -28.24 -1.68
N PHE A 212 8.07 -27.52 -1.39
CA PHE A 212 7.48 -27.46 -0.06
C PHE A 212 6.85 -28.82 0.33
N ALA A 213 6.26 -29.52 -0.64
CA ALA A 213 5.63 -30.84 -0.44
C ALA A 213 6.62 -31.96 -0.08
N ASP A 214 7.93 -31.76 -0.31
CA ASP A 214 8.96 -32.74 0.03
C ASP A 214 9.19 -32.87 1.55
N SER A 215 8.77 -31.86 2.31
CA SER A 215 9.09 -31.74 3.74
C SER A 215 7.86 -31.65 4.65
N GLN A 216 6.66 -31.50 4.08
CA GLN A 216 5.40 -31.28 4.82
C GLN A 216 4.23 -31.98 4.13
N SER A 217 3.18 -32.28 4.92
CA SER A 217 1.92 -32.80 4.37
C SER A 217 1.28 -31.76 3.44
N LEU A 218 1.15 -32.12 2.16
CA LEU A 218 0.48 -31.29 1.15
C LEU A 218 -0.96 -31.01 1.57
N ASP A 219 -1.74 -32.03 1.91
CA ASP A 219 -3.16 -31.90 2.24
C ASP A 219 -3.39 -30.99 3.46
N SER A 220 -2.62 -31.20 4.53
CA SER A 220 -2.73 -30.39 5.75
C SER A 220 -2.31 -28.94 5.50
N THR A 221 -1.34 -28.71 4.61
CA THR A 221 -0.91 -27.36 4.24
C THR A 221 -1.94 -26.67 3.35
N VAL A 222 -2.56 -27.41 2.41
CA VAL A 222 -3.67 -26.90 1.59
C VAL A 222 -4.84 -26.50 2.48
N GLU A 223 -5.23 -27.34 3.44
CA GLU A 223 -6.29 -27.04 4.40
C GLU A 223 -5.96 -25.78 5.20
N LEU A 224 -4.74 -25.72 5.77
CA LEU A 224 -4.29 -24.55 6.54
C LEU A 224 -4.39 -23.26 5.72
N ILE A 225 -3.76 -23.20 4.55
CA ILE A 225 -3.73 -21.98 3.72
C ILE A 225 -5.12 -21.62 3.22
N SER A 226 -5.97 -22.60 2.90
CA SER A 226 -7.35 -22.36 2.46
C SER A 226 -8.24 -21.84 3.59
N SER A 227 -7.88 -22.14 4.84
CA SER A 227 -8.57 -21.67 6.03
C SER A 227 -8.17 -20.25 6.46
N LEU A 228 -7.38 -19.53 5.65
CA LEU A 228 -6.93 -18.18 5.94
C LEU A 228 -8.13 -17.28 6.25
N LYS A 229 -8.13 -16.71 7.46
CA LYS A 229 -9.15 -15.76 7.93
C LYS A 229 -8.77 -14.33 7.58
N GLY A 230 -7.51 -13.98 7.79
CA GLY A 230 -7.04 -12.63 7.53
C GLY A 230 -5.64 -12.36 8.03
N LEU A 231 -5.22 -11.12 7.85
CA LEU A 231 -3.92 -10.62 8.27
C LEU A 231 -4.09 -9.27 8.96
N VAL A 232 -3.36 -9.06 10.06
CA VAL A 232 -3.22 -7.78 10.75
C VAL A 232 -1.76 -7.41 10.83
N PHE A 233 -1.43 -6.18 10.49
CA PHE A 233 -0.08 -5.63 10.52
C PHE A 233 -0.06 -4.34 11.34
N ASN A 234 0.58 -4.42 12.51
CA ASN A 234 0.66 -3.33 13.48
C ASN A 234 2.04 -2.68 13.44
N LEU A 235 2.07 -1.35 13.46
CA LEU A 235 3.29 -0.56 13.60
C LEU A 235 3.26 0.26 14.90
N THR A 236 4.36 0.16 15.65
CA THR A 236 4.59 0.97 16.85
C THR A 236 5.82 1.85 16.67
N PHE A 237 5.63 3.17 16.80
CA PHE A 237 6.65 4.19 16.62
C PHE A 237 7.23 4.61 17.98
N ASN A 238 8.41 4.08 18.32
CA ASN A 238 9.16 4.45 19.52
C ASN A 238 10.45 5.17 19.11
N THR A 239 11.61 4.78 19.67
CA THR A 239 12.93 5.19 19.15
C THR A 239 13.28 4.49 17.84
N LYS A 240 12.60 3.36 17.56
CA LYS A 240 12.60 2.59 16.32
C LYS A 240 11.16 2.24 15.95
N VAL A 241 10.93 1.85 14.69
CA VAL A 241 9.63 1.34 14.25
C VAL A 241 9.59 -0.16 14.43
N GLN A 242 8.76 -0.63 15.35
CA GLN A 242 8.48 -2.05 15.56
C GLN A 242 7.27 -2.46 14.74
N ALA A 243 7.32 -3.62 14.12
CA ALA A 243 6.27 -4.16 13.29
C ALA A 243 5.89 -5.57 13.73
N VAL A 244 4.60 -5.86 13.76
CA VAL A 244 4.06 -7.18 14.06
C VAL A 244 3.01 -7.54 13.01
N ALA A 245 3.28 -8.57 12.22
CA ALA A 245 2.31 -9.19 11.33
C ALA A 245 1.72 -10.43 11.99
N ARG A 246 0.40 -10.51 12.10
CA ARG A 246 -0.35 -11.66 12.56
C ARG A 246 -1.19 -12.18 11.41
N ILE A 247 -1.05 -13.45 11.09
CA ILE A 247 -1.81 -14.15 10.06
C ILE A 247 -2.70 -15.16 10.77
N ASP A 248 -4.01 -15.03 10.61
CA ASP A 248 -5.01 -15.84 11.31
C ASP A 248 -5.64 -16.88 10.38
N PHE A 249 -5.86 -18.07 10.92
CA PHE A 249 -6.46 -19.21 10.23
C PHE A 249 -7.69 -19.72 11.01
N ASN A 250 -8.58 -20.42 10.33
CA ASN A 250 -9.72 -21.08 10.98
C ASN A 250 -9.33 -22.43 11.60
N VAL A 251 -8.19 -23.02 11.20
CA VAL A 251 -7.65 -24.25 11.79
C VAL A 251 -6.33 -23.99 12.54
N PRO A 252 -5.94 -24.88 13.48
CA PRO A 252 -4.66 -24.78 14.16
C PRO A 252 -3.47 -24.84 13.20
N VAL A 253 -2.47 -24.00 13.46
CA VAL A 253 -1.21 -24.03 12.72
C VAL A 253 -0.30 -25.10 13.34
N LEU A 254 -0.10 -26.21 12.63
CA LEU A 254 0.74 -27.33 13.09
C LEU A 254 2.16 -27.30 12.52
N LEU A 255 2.50 -26.25 11.77
CA LEU A 255 3.83 -26.06 11.20
C LEU A 255 4.83 -25.66 12.29
N LYS A 256 6.08 -26.14 12.16
CA LYS A 256 7.20 -25.61 12.93
C LYS A 256 7.45 -24.14 12.55
N GLU A 257 8.00 -23.36 13.46
CA GLU A 257 8.16 -21.91 13.29
C GLU A 257 9.02 -21.52 12.08
N ASP A 258 10.07 -22.27 11.78
CA ASP A 258 10.93 -22.08 10.62
C ASP A 258 10.19 -22.34 9.29
N VAL A 259 9.36 -23.38 9.26
CA VAL A 259 8.51 -23.73 8.12
C VAL A 259 7.41 -22.68 7.92
N ALA A 260 6.75 -22.25 9.01
CA ALA A 260 5.75 -21.20 8.99
C ALA A 260 6.33 -19.87 8.48
N LYS A 261 7.53 -19.51 8.93
CA LYS A 261 8.26 -18.33 8.43
C LYS A 261 8.55 -18.44 6.94
N GLY A 262 9.07 -19.59 6.49
CA GLY A 262 9.33 -19.85 5.07
C GLY A 262 8.07 -19.71 4.22
N LEU A 263 6.93 -20.21 4.71
CA LEU A 263 5.63 -20.09 4.05
C LEU A 263 5.21 -18.61 3.89
N VAL A 264 5.30 -17.81 4.95
CA VAL A 264 4.94 -16.37 4.90
C VAL A 264 5.86 -15.60 3.96
N LEU A 265 7.17 -15.77 4.07
CA LEU A 265 8.14 -15.07 3.21
C LEU A 265 7.99 -15.48 1.74
N GLY A 266 7.77 -16.76 1.48
CA GLY A 266 7.48 -17.27 0.14
C GLY A 266 6.15 -16.73 -0.42
N ALA A 267 5.12 -16.57 0.42
CA ALA A 267 3.87 -15.93 0.02
C ALA A 267 4.07 -14.45 -0.34
N MET A 268 4.85 -13.70 0.43
CA MET A 268 5.17 -12.29 0.14
C MET A 268 5.93 -12.13 -1.18
N GLU A 269 6.91 -13.01 -1.45
CA GLU A 269 7.64 -13.01 -2.72
C GLU A 269 6.72 -13.34 -3.89
N ASN A 270 5.86 -14.34 -3.72
CA ASN A 270 4.87 -14.74 -4.70
C ASN A 270 3.85 -13.63 -5.02
N LEU A 271 3.47 -12.84 -4.02
CA LEU A 271 2.59 -11.68 -4.17
C LEU A 271 3.32 -10.42 -4.63
N GLN A 272 4.63 -10.47 -4.85
CA GLN A 272 5.46 -9.34 -5.28
C GLN A 272 5.52 -8.18 -4.27
N PHE A 273 5.37 -8.51 -2.98
CA PHE A 273 5.41 -7.57 -1.85
C PHE A 273 6.49 -7.91 -0.82
N SER A 274 7.64 -8.45 -1.25
CA SER A 274 8.76 -8.73 -0.34
C SER A 274 9.25 -7.45 0.34
N LEU A 275 9.46 -7.50 1.66
CA LEU A 275 10.02 -6.40 2.47
C LEU A 275 11.41 -6.79 3.00
N PRO A 276 12.43 -5.90 2.95
CA PRO A 276 13.80 -6.25 3.34
C PRO A 276 13.87 -6.35 4.86
N GLY A 277 14.79 -7.15 5.37
CA GLY A 277 14.95 -7.33 6.81
C GLY A 277 13.92 -8.27 7.42
N THR A 278 12.84 -8.62 6.71
CA THR A 278 11.84 -9.59 7.19
C THR A 278 12.41 -10.99 7.33
N GLU A 279 13.49 -11.32 6.62
CA GLU A 279 14.25 -12.54 6.82
C GLU A 279 14.87 -12.63 8.23
N LYS A 280 15.08 -11.50 8.90
CA LYS A 280 15.61 -11.41 10.28
C LYS A 280 14.54 -11.36 11.35
N TRP A 281 13.27 -11.26 10.96
CA TRP A 281 12.16 -11.19 11.93
C TRP A 281 12.00 -12.49 12.69
N SER A 282 11.56 -12.42 13.94
CA SER A 282 11.15 -13.60 14.68
C SER A 282 9.82 -14.11 14.13
N CYS A 283 9.62 -15.43 14.18
CA CYS A 283 8.37 -16.09 13.85
C CYS A 283 7.95 -16.92 15.04
N SER A 284 6.68 -16.85 15.42
CA SER A 284 6.08 -17.74 16.41
C SER A 284 4.74 -18.25 15.95
N VAL A 285 4.41 -19.47 16.35
CA VAL A 285 3.11 -20.09 16.06
C VAL A 285 2.31 -20.16 17.35
N LYS A 286 1.09 -19.58 17.35
CA LYS A 286 0.22 -19.54 18.53
C LYS A 286 -1.20 -19.94 18.15
N GLY A 287 -1.55 -21.20 18.45
CA GLY A 287 -2.87 -21.75 18.13
C GLY A 287 -3.14 -21.67 16.62
N ASN A 288 -4.06 -20.79 16.23
CA ASN A 288 -4.47 -20.61 14.84
C ASN A 288 -3.76 -19.43 14.15
N SER A 289 -2.66 -18.93 14.70
CA SER A 289 -1.99 -17.75 14.17
C SER A 289 -0.50 -17.97 13.95
N ILE A 290 0.01 -17.43 12.83
CA ILE A 290 1.44 -17.20 12.61
C ILE A 290 1.72 -15.74 12.94
N ILE A 291 2.72 -15.47 13.78
CA ILE A 291 3.11 -14.12 14.19
C ILE A 291 4.55 -13.87 13.78
N MET A 292 4.74 -12.86 12.94
CA MET A 292 6.03 -12.36 12.48
C MET A 292 6.31 -11.00 13.15
N ALA A 293 7.47 -10.81 13.77
CA ALA A 293 7.80 -9.56 14.46
C ALA A 293 9.25 -9.11 14.23
N GLY A 294 9.44 -7.81 14.06
CA GLY A 294 10.76 -7.22 13.94
C GLY A 294 10.74 -5.72 13.72
N GLU A 295 11.91 -5.16 13.40
CA GLU A 295 12.08 -3.73 13.15
C GLU A 295 11.92 -3.43 11.65
N LEU A 296 11.33 -2.28 11.34
CA LEU A 296 11.34 -1.69 10.00
C LEU A 296 12.38 -0.56 9.96
N ASP A 297 13.22 -0.58 8.94
CA ASP A 297 14.01 0.58 8.57
C ASP A 297 13.18 1.59 7.76
N ASN A 298 13.75 2.77 7.49
CA ASN A 298 13.06 3.84 6.76
C ASN A 298 12.70 3.46 5.31
N ASP A 299 13.43 2.53 4.68
CA ASP A 299 13.16 2.11 3.30
C ASP A 299 11.98 1.12 3.27
N ALA A 300 11.93 0.18 4.22
CA ALA A 300 10.81 -0.75 4.40
C ALA A 300 9.55 -0.01 4.84
N LEU A 301 9.68 0.98 5.74
CA LEU A 301 8.59 1.84 6.17
C LEU A 301 7.96 2.60 4.99
N ARG A 302 8.78 3.26 4.15
CA ARG A 302 8.28 3.98 2.98
C ARG A 302 7.45 3.11 2.06
N ARG A 303 7.89 1.88 1.81
CA ARG A 303 7.17 0.90 0.98
C ARG A 303 5.84 0.50 1.58
N VAL A 304 5.83 0.18 2.86
CA VAL A 304 4.57 -0.11 3.56
C VAL A 304 3.58 1.05 3.38
N PHE A 305 4.05 2.30 3.47
CA PHE A 305 3.19 3.47 3.27
C PHE A 305 2.83 3.75 1.80
N THR A 306 3.55 3.21 0.82
CA THR A 306 3.09 3.26 -0.59
C THR A 306 1.96 2.28 -0.88
N LEU A 307 1.58 1.44 0.08
CA LEU A 307 0.34 0.68 -0.04
C LEU A 307 -0.92 1.57 -0.03
N MET A 308 -0.77 2.81 0.44
CA MET A 308 -1.82 3.79 0.68
C MET A 308 -1.69 4.98 -0.24
N GLU A 309 -2.80 5.50 -0.78
CA GLU A 309 -2.81 6.71 -1.60
C GLU A 309 -3.47 7.85 -0.83
N LEU A 310 -2.63 8.61 -0.10
CA LEU A 310 -3.07 9.77 0.68
C LEU A 310 -2.58 11.07 0.03
N PRO A 311 -3.36 12.17 0.13
CA PRO A 311 -2.89 13.48 -0.28
C PRO A 311 -1.75 13.92 0.64
N THR A 312 -0.72 14.51 0.04
CA THR A 312 0.46 15.01 0.78
C THR A 312 0.53 16.54 0.79
N THR A 313 -0.39 17.17 0.07
CA THR A 313 -0.53 18.62 -0.06
C THR A 313 -1.20 19.19 1.18
N LYS A 314 -0.71 20.34 1.66
CA LYS A 314 -1.39 21.14 2.69
C LYS A 314 -2.34 22.10 1.98
N PHE A 315 -3.65 21.96 2.14
CA PHE A 315 -4.61 22.76 1.36
C PHE A 315 -4.80 24.17 1.95
N SER A 316 -4.69 24.32 3.27
CA SER A 316 -4.94 25.57 3.97
C SER A 316 -3.90 26.66 3.67
N SER A 317 -2.69 26.27 3.26
CA SER A 317 -1.66 27.24 2.82
C SER A 317 -2.05 28.02 1.57
N LEU A 318 -3.05 27.56 0.80
CA LEU A 318 -3.49 28.20 -0.44
C LEU A 318 -4.61 29.22 -0.23
N LYS A 319 -5.11 29.38 1.00
CA LYS A 319 -6.29 30.22 1.31
C LYS A 319 -6.10 31.69 0.95
N ASP A 320 -4.90 32.22 1.19
CA ASP A 320 -4.58 33.63 1.00
C ASP A 320 -3.76 33.90 -0.29
N GLU A 321 -3.41 32.85 -1.05
CA GLU A 321 -2.71 33.02 -2.32
C GLU A 321 -3.66 33.58 -3.38
N LYS A 322 -3.35 34.76 -3.93
CA LYS A 322 -4.09 35.29 -5.08
C LYS A 322 -3.92 34.39 -6.30
N ILE A 323 -5.00 34.25 -7.08
CA ILE A 323 -4.96 33.60 -8.40
C ILE A 323 -4.32 34.61 -9.36
N GLU A 324 -2.99 34.61 -9.43
CA GLU A 324 -2.27 35.24 -10.53
C GLU A 324 -1.87 34.15 -11.53
N ASP A 325 -1.74 34.52 -12.82
CA ASP A 325 -1.08 33.66 -13.80
C ASP A 325 0.23 33.15 -13.20
N SER A 326 0.49 31.85 -13.36
CA SER A 326 1.63 31.20 -12.70
C SER A 326 2.91 31.96 -13.00
N SER A 327 3.44 32.66 -12.01
CA SER A 327 4.72 33.34 -12.17
C SER A 327 5.78 32.29 -12.52
N GLN A 328 6.78 32.66 -13.32
CA GLN A 328 7.89 31.77 -13.63
C GLN A 328 8.52 31.18 -12.35
N ALA A 329 8.55 31.95 -11.26
CA ALA A 329 9.03 31.50 -9.95
C ALA A 329 8.13 30.46 -9.28
N THR A 330 6.80 30.58 -9.41
CA THR A 330 5.84 29.58 -8.92
C THR A 330 6.02 28.27 -9.69
N THR A 331 6.07 28.34 -11.03
CA THR A 331 6.28 27.17 -11.88
C THR A 331 7.59 26.47 -11.57
N ALA A 332 8.67 27.23 -11.37
CA ALA A 332 9.99 26.70 -11.02
C ALA A 332 9.96 25.91 -9.69
N LYS A 333 9.32 26.44 -8.65
CA LYS A 333 9.20 25.78 -7.33
C LYS A 333 8.36 24.52 -7.38
N CYS A 334 7.18 24.57 -8.01
CA CYS A 334 6.30 23.41 -8.17
C CYS A 334 6.99 22.30 -8.98
N SER A 335 7.68 22.68 -10.06
CA SER A 335 8.50 21.79 -10.87
C SER A 335 9.62 21.12 -10.07
N GLN A 336 10.33 21.88 -9.24
CA GLN A 336 11.40 21.34 -8.40
C GLN A 336 10.87 20.33 -7.37
N ALA A 337 9.76 20.66 -6.72
CA ALA A 337 9.10 19.76 -5.77
C ALA A 337 8.64 18.46 -6.45
N TYR A 338 8.03 18.56 -7.65
CA TYR A 338 7.65 17.42 -8.46
C TYR A 338 8.86 16.53 -8.81
N PHE A 339 9.93 17.14 -9.36
CA PHE A 339 11.15 16.40 -9.73
C PHE A 339 11.76 15.66 -8.54
N HIS A 340 11.95 16.33 -7.41
CA HIS A 340 12.52 15.70 -6.22
C HIS A 340 11.66 14.56 -5.68
N ALA A 341 10.32 14.68 -5.73
CA ALA A 341 9.42 13.61 -5.34
C ALA A 341 9.57 12.38 -6.24
N VAL A 342 9.64 12.58 -7.56
CA VAL A 342 9.88 11.51 -8.54
C VAL A 342 11.26 10.87 -8.33
N ASP A 343 12.32 11.67 -8.21
CA ASP A 343 13.70 11.18 -8.05
C ASP A 343 13.87 10.37 -6.76
N SER A 344 13.28 10.85 -5.65
CA SER A 344 13.30 10.11 -4.38
C SER A 344 12.61 8.74 -4.50
N MET A 345 11.50 8.68 -5.23
CA MET A 345 10.78 7.44 -5.51
C MET A 345 11.61 6.47 -6.37
N VAL A 346 12.32 6.98 -7.37
CA VAL A 346 13.24 6.20 -8.23
C VAL A 346 14.42 5.65 -7.43
N ILE A 347 15.08 6.49 -6.63
CA ILE A 347 16.22 6.11 -5.79
C ILE A 347 15.82 4.96 -4.85
N ASP A 348 14.63 5.03 -4.25
CA ASP A 348 14.12 3.99 -3.34
C ASP A 348 13.84 2.65 -4.02
N LEU A 349 13.37 2.67 -5.26
CA LEU A 349 13.23 1.46 -6.06
C LEU A 349 14.63 0.89 -6.42
N LYS A 350 15.59 1.75 -6.77
CA LYS A 350 16.93 1.35 -7.20
C LYS A 350 17.81 0.79 -6.09
N LYS A 351 17.67 1.23 -4.83
CA LYS A 351 18.42 0.63 -3.70
C LYS A 351 18.29 -0.89 -3.61
N ARG A 352 17.24 -1.47 -4.21
CA ARG A 352 16.98 -2.90 -4.26
C ARG A 352 17.45 -3.64 -5.52
N THR A 353 17.96 -2.98 -6.54
CA THR A 353 18.53 -3.70 -7.71
C THR A 353 19.72 -4.58 -7.33
N LYS A 354 20.35 -4.32 -6.17
CA LYS A 354 21.46 -5.09 -5.62
C LYS A 354 21.06 -6.38 -4.90
N VAL A 355 19.76 -6.57 -4.60
CA VAL A 355 19.26 -7.79 -3.94
C VAL A 355 18.44 -8.57 -4.96
N ASN A 356 18.83 -9.81 -5.24
CA ASN A 356 18.15 -10.74 -6.16
C ASN A 356 16.77 -11.19 -5.64
N SER A 357 15.94 -10.30 -5.08
CA SER A 357 14.58 -10.66 -4.66
C SER A 357 13.67 -10.69 -5.90
N GLY A 358 13.05 -11.83 -6.17
CA GLY A 358 12.11 -12.02 -7.29
C GLY A 358 10.80 -11.23 -7.14
N GLY A 359 10.50 -10.75 -5.92
CA GLY A 359 9.19 -10.21 -5.52
C GLY A 359 9.09 -8.69 -5.31
N ASP A 360 9.62 -7.86 -6.22
CA ASP A 360 9.55 -6.39 -6.13
C ASP A 360 8.67 -5.72 -7.21
N ALA A 361 8.11 -6.48 -8.16
CA ALA A 361 7.32 -5.92 -9.26
C ALA A 361 6.07 -5.16 -8.76
N GLY A 362 5.43 -5.67 -7.70
CA GLY A 362 4.28 -5.01 -7.08
C GLY A 362 4.65 -3.66 -6.46
N TRP A 363 5.87 -3.51 -5.94
CA TRP A 363 6.36 -2.20 -5.49
C TRP A 363 6.60 -1.24 -6.65
N ILE A 364 7.14 -1.73 -7.77
CA ILE A 364 7.38 -0.91 -8.96
C ILE A 364 6.05 -0.34 -9.49
N ASP A 365 5.00 -1.15 -9.59
CA ASP A 365 3.67 -0.67 -10.02
C ASP A 365 3.10 0.38 -9.07
N ARG A 366 3.20 0.17 -7.76
CA ARG A 366 2.67 1.11 -6.76
C ARG A 366 3.40 2.45 -6.80
N TYR A 367 4.72 2.44 -6.99
CA TYR A 367 5.49 3.67 -7.15
C TYR A 367 5.16 4.37 -8.47
N ALA A 368 4.95 3.63 -9.58
CA ALA A 368 4.48 4.21 -10.84
C ALA A 368 3.13 4.91 -10.66
N ALA A 369 2.14 4.21 -10.10
CA ALA A 369 0.82 4.78 -9.81
C ALA A 369 0.89 6.01 -8.88
N LYS A 370 1.83 6.02 -7.93
CA LYS A 370 2.04 7.16 -7.05
C LYS A 370 2.61 8.37 -7.77
N ILE A 371 3.52 8.17 -8.73
CA ILE A 371 4.08 9.24 -9.56
C ILE A 371 2.99 9.85 -10.44
N ASP A 372 2.13 9.03 -11.06
CA ASP A 372 1.01 9.51 -11.89
C ASP A 372 0.02 10.39 -11.12
N ARG A 373 0.06 10.37 -9.79
CA ARG A 373 -0.83 11.11 -8.90
C ARG A 373 -0.19 12.30 -8.19
N LEU A 374 1.06 12.60 -8.51
CA LEU A 374 1.67 13.81 -8.00
C LEU A 374 0.91 15.05 -8.52
N PRO A 375 0.80 16.12 -7.71
CA PRO A 375 0.19 17.36 -8.17
C PRO A 375 0.88 17.87 -9.44
N VAL A 376 0.07 18.17 -10.46
CA VAL A 376 0.54 18.62 -11.78
C VAL A 376 0.39 20.13 -11.99
N LEU A 377 -0.29 20.82 -11.05
CA LEU A 377 -0.53 22.26 -11.17
C LEU A 377 0.80 23.02 -11.13
N HIS A 378 0.99 23.90 -12.13
CA HIS A 378 2.18 24.74 -12.28
C HIS A 378 3.49 23.93 -12.39
N VAL A 379 3.42 22.68 -12.84
CA VAL A 379 4.61 21.89 -13.17
C VAL A 379 4.96 22.10 -14.66
N ASP A 380 6.25 22.22 -14.97
CA ASP A 380 6.74 22.33 -16.34
C ASP A 380 6.31 21.13 -17.19
N GLU A 381 5.81 21.37 -18.39
CA GLU A 381 5.30 20.33 -19.29
C GLU A 381 6.36 19.28 -19.66
N GLU A 382 7.64 19.66 -19.74
CA GLU A 382 8.73 18.73 -20.00
C GLU A 382 8.94 17.76 -18.81
N LEU A 383 8.73 18.22 -17.57
CA LEU A 383 8.79 17.38 -16.38
C LEU A 383 7.59 16.45 -16.26
N LEU A 384 6.39 16.91 -16.65
CA LEU A 384 5.21 16.06 -16.73
C LEU A 384 5.41 14.94 -17.75
N THR A 385 5.90 15.27 -18.94
CA THR A 385 6.25 14.30 -19.99
C THR A 385 7.33 13.31 -19.52
N TYR A 386 8.34 13.79 -18.79
CA TYR A 386 9.36 12.92 -18.17
C TYR A 386 8.72 11.95 -17.17
N GLY A 387 7.82 12.44 -16.30
CA GLY A 387 7.10 11.60 -15.34
C GLY A 387 6.29 10.50 -16.00
N GLU A 388 5.53 10.82 -17.05
CA GLU A 388 4.72 9.87 -17.82
C GLU A 388 5.58 8.75 -18.44
N LYS A 389 6.65 9.12 -19.16
CA LYS A 389 7.57 8.14 -19.78
C LYS A 389 8.27 7.27 -18.74
N LEU A 390 8.58 7.85 -17.59
CA LEU A 390 9.18 7.13 -16.48
C LEU A 390 8.21 6.10 -15.92
N THR A 391 6.94 6.46 -15.69
CA THR A 391 5.94 5.49 -15.18
C THR A 391 5.60 4.42 -16.20
N GLU A 392 5.58 4.73 -17.49
CA GLU A 392 5.51 3.73 -18.57
C GLU A 392 6.67 2.73 -18.49
N THR A 393 7.90 3.24 -18.35
CA THR A 393 9.10 2.39 -18.23
C THR A 393 9.03 1.51 -16.98
N LEU A 394 8.60 2.05 -15.84
CA LEU A 394 8.40 1.27 -14.61
C LEU A 394 7.38 0.14 -14.81
N ARG A 395 6.25 0.40 -15.48
CA ARG A 395 5.24 -0.61 -15.80
C ARG A 395 5.78 -1.70 -16.73
N ILE A 396 6.62 -1.35 -17.70
CA ILE A 396 7.31 -2.32 -18.57
C ILE A 396 8.22 -3.23 -17.72
N ILE A 397 9.01 -2.66 -16.81
CA ILE A 397 9.88 -3.42 -15.91
C ILE A 397 9.04 -4.38 -15.05
N SER A 398 7.97 -3.89 -14.42
CA SER A 398 7.09 -4.69 -13.57
C SER A 398 6.41 -5.82 -14.35
N GLY A 399 5.83 -5.51 -15.50
CA GLY A 399 5.15 -6.47 -16.37
C GLY A 399 6.09 -7.59 -16.83
N SER A 400 7.30 -7.24 -17.26
CA SER A 400 8.33 -8.20 -17.63
C SER A 400 8.69 -9.14 -16.48
N ARG A 401 8.87 -8.62 -15.26
CA ARG A 401 9.17 -9.45 -14.08
C ARG A 401 8.04 -10.39 -13.70
N LYS A 402 6.79 -9.90 -13.71
CA LYS A 402 5.62 -10.74 -13.47
C LYS A 402 5.53 -11.85 -14.52
N MET A 403 5.78 -11.52 -15.78
CA MET A 403 5.78 -12.47 -16.88
C MET A 403 6.89 -13.52 -16.73
N SER A 404 8.12 -13.11 -16.44
CA SER A 404 9.25 -14.03 -16.17
C SER A 404 8.96 -15.01 -15.04
N ASN A 405 8.35 -14.53 -13.94
CA ASN A 405 7.95 -15.37 -12.83
C ASN A 405 6.85 -16.37 -13.23
N MET A 406 5.87 -15.95 -14.05
CA MET A 406 4.82 -16.83 -14.56
C MET A 406 5.35 -17.85 -15.57
N GLN A 407 6.19 -17.42 -16.51
CA GLN A 407 6.80 -18.26 -17.55
C GLN A 407 7.70 -19.31 -16.93
N GLY A 408 8.58 -18.92 -15.99
CA GLY A 408 9.40 -19.87 -15.23
C GLY A 408 8.56 -20.92 -14.51
N ALA A 409 7.48 -20.51 -13.83
CA ALA A 409 6.58 -21.44 -13.15
C ALA A 409 5.73 -22.31 -14.10
N SER A 410 5.44 -21.85 -15.32
CA SER A 410 4.72 -22.65 -16.33
C SER A 410 5.64 -23.62 -17.06
N ALA A 411 6.86 -23.22 -17.38
CA ALA A 411 7.82 -24.05 -18.10
C ALA A 411 8.42 -25.14 -17.20
N GLU A 412 8.58 -24.87 -15.91
CA GLU A 412 8.86 -25.89 -14.89
C GLU A 412 7.77 -26.98 -14.90
N ARG A 413 6.49 -26.59 -15.01
CA ARG A 413 5.38 -27.55 -15.10
C ARG A 413 5.40 -28.38 -16.39
N VAL A 414 5.76 -27.79 -17.52
CA VAL A 414 5.88 -28.53 -18.80
C VAL A 414 7.07 -29.49 -18.76
N ALA A 415 8.24 -29.03 -18.34
CA ALA A 415 9.46 -29.85 -18.29
C ALA A 415 9.36 -31.02 -17.29
N VAL A 416 8.69 -30.83 -16.15
CA VAL A 416 8.40 -31.90 -15.19
C VAL A 416 7.25 -32.81 -15.68
N GLY A 417 6.25 -32.25 -16.38
CA GLY A 417 5.16 -33.00 -16.99
C GLY A 417 5.58 -33.88 -18.18
N GLU A 418 6.61 -33.48 -18.92
CA GLU A 418 7.25 -34.26 -20.00
C GLU A 418 8.21 -35.34 -19.47
N ALA A 419 8.38 -35.49 -18.16
CA ALA A 419 9.00 -36.67 -17.54
C ALA A 419 8.08 -37.91 -17.58
N GLY A 420 7.23 -38.01 -18.60
CA GLY A 420 6.37 -39.13 -18.94
C GLY A 420 6.62 -39.55 -20.38
N ILE A 421 6.48 -40.84 -20.66
CA ILE A 421 6.81 -41.49 -21.94
C ILE A 421 6.24 -40.71 -23.13
N SER A 422 7.11 -40.08 -23.93
CA SER A 422 6.73 -39.48 -25.21
C SER A 422 6.76 -40.56 -26.30
N TYR A 423 5.65 -40.71 -27.03
CA TYR A 423 5.56 -41.59 -28.19
C TYR A 423 5.86 -40.78 -29.45
N ASP A 424 7.06 -40.93 -29.98
CA ASP A 424 7.42 -40.44 -31.31
C ASP A 424 7.03 -41.49 -32.35
N ASP A 425 6.01 -41.21 -33.16
CA ASP A 425 5.51 -42.11 -34.22
C ASP A 425 6.29 -41.84 -35.52
N GLY A 426 7.59 -42.14 -35.48
CA GLY A 426 8.52 -42.05 -36.60
C GLY A 426 8.86 -43.43 -37.16
N TYR A 427 8.68 -43.61 -38.48
CA TYR A 427 9.04 -44.83 -39.21
C TYR A 427 10.55 -45.09 -39.17
N GLY A 428 11.01 -45.83 -38.15
CA GLY A 428 12.35 -46.41 -38.10
C GLY A 428 12.94 -46.42 -36.69
N TYR A 429 13.07 -47.62 -36.11
CA TYR A 429 13.70 -47.90 -34.81
C TYR A 429 13.09 -47.17 -33.60
N ARG A 430 12.27 -47.90 -32.81
CA ARG A 430 11.82 -47.48 -31.47
C ARG A 430 13.03 -47.32 -30.53
N ALA A 431 13.55 -46.11 -30.41
CA ALA A 431 14.49 -45.74 -29.36
C ALA A 431 13.71 -45.26 -28.13
N TYR A 432 13.92 -45.91 -26.98
CA TYR A 432 13.37 -45.46 -25.71
C TYR A 432 14.24 -44.32 -25.16
N ASN A 433 13.82 -43.06 -25.33
CA ASN A 433 14.43 -41.94 -24.64
C ASN A 433 13.85 -41.83 -23.22
N TYR A 434 14.62 -42.31 -22.23
CA TYR A 434 14.32 -42.08 -20.82
C TYR A 434 14.95 -40.75 -20.40
N THR A 435 14.16 -39.70 -20.30
CA THR A 435 14.58 -38.50 -19.59
C THR A 435 14.46 -38.79 -18.10
N SER A 436 15.59 -38.98 -17.42
CA SER A 436 15.61 -39.20 -15.96
C SER A 436 14.96 -38.01 -15.24
N PRO A 437 14.17 -38.21 -14.18
CA PRO A 437 13.54 -37.13 -13.40
C PRO A 437 14.52 -36.04 -12.97
N ARG A 438 15.79 -36.40 -12.68
CA ARG A 438 16.85 -35.42 -12.36
C ARG A 438 17.23 -34.51 -13.54
N VAL A 439 17.17 -35.01 -14.77
CA VAL A 439 17.44 -34.24 -15.99
C VAL A 439 16.26 -33.31 -16.29
N ALA A 440 15.02 -33.78 -16.08
CA ALA A 440 13.82 -32.95 -16.19
C ALA A 440 13.82 -31.80 -15.15
N GLU A 441 14.17 -32.08 -13.89
CA GLU A 441 14.33 -31.07 -12.83
C GLU A 441 15.46 -30.07 -13.15
N THR A 442 16.59 -30.54 -13.69
CA THR A 442 17.71 -29.68 -14.09
C THR A 442 17.30 -28.76 -15.25
N ASN A 443 16.59 -29.30 -16.24
CA ASN A 443 16.08 -28.53 -17.37
C ASN A 443 15.02 -27.51 -16.92
N ALA A 444 14.10 -27.90 -16.03
CA ALA A 444 13.13 -26.99 -15.43
C ALA A 444 13.82 -25.84 -14.67
N GLY A 445 14.87 -26.16 -13.91
CA GLY A 445 15.71 -25.16 -13.23
C GLY A 445 16.40 -24.19 -14.20
N ASN A 446 16.94 -24.71 -15.31
CA ASN A 446 17.58 -23.89 -16.34
C ASN A 446 16.58 -22.97 -17.06
N ILE A 447 15.41 -23.47 -17.47
CA ILE A 447 14.39 -22.66 -18.14
C ILE A 447 13.87 -21.56 -17.22
N ARG A 448 13.69 -21.86 -15.92
CA ARG A 448 13.33 -20.86 -14.93
C ARG A 448 14.42 -19.81 -14.76
N ALA A 449 15.69 -20.21 -14.73
CA ALA A 449 16.82 -19.29 -14.68
C ALA A 449 16.87 -18.38 -15.92
N ASP A 450 16.62 -18.91 -17.12
CA ASP A 450 16.60 -18.15 -18.38
C ASP A 450 15.44 -17.14 -18.44
N ALA A 451 14.24 -17.54 -17.98
CA ALA A 451 13.09 -16.64 -17.88
C ALA A 451 13.36 -15.49 -16.90
N ILE A 452 13.94 -15.78 -15.74
CA ILE A 452 14.34 -14.78 -14.73
C ILE A 452 15.45 -13.87 -15.28
N SER A 453 16.42 -14.43 -16.01
CA SER A 453 17.51 -13.68 -16.64
C SER A 453 16.97 -12.68 -17.67
N SER A 454 16.02 -13.10 -18.50
CA SER A 454 15.37 -12.24 -19.48
C SER A 454 14.63 -11.06 -18.83
N GLY A 455 13.85 -11.31 -17.78
CA GLY A 455 13.18 -10.25 -17.02
C GLY A 455 14.16 -9.32 -16.29
N THR A 456 15.30 -9.85 -15.85
CA THR A 456 16.39 -9.06 -15.25
C THR A 456 17.06 -8.17 -16.28
N SER A 457 17.25 -8.63 -17.52
CA SER A 457 17.81 -7.82 -18.61
C SER A 457 16.91 -6.62 -18.93
N VAL A 458 15.58 -6.84 -19.06
CA VAL A 458 14.61 -5.74 -19.25
C VAL A 458 14.65 -4.76 -18.08
N LYS A 459 14.77 -5.25 -16.84
CA LYS A 459 14.92 -4.40 -15.66
C LYS A 459 16.16 -3.52 -15.75
N LEU A 460 17.32 -4.09 -16.10
CA LEU A 460 18.56 -3.33 -16.22
C LEU A 460 18.48 -2.27 -17.31
N GLN A 461 17.96 -2.62 -18.48
CA GLN A 461 17.75 -1.67 -19.59
C GLN A 461 16.78 -0.55 -19.18
N GLY A 462 15.65 -0.90 -18.54
CA GLY A 462 14.68 0.08 -18.06
C GLY A 462 15.28 1.05 -17.04
N TRP A 463 16.11 0.58 -16.11
CA TRP A 463 16.83 1.48 -15.19
C TRP A 463 17.84 2.37 -15.89
N THR A 464 18.54 1.88 -16.92
CA THR A 464 19.44 2.72 -17.72
C THR A 464 18.67 3.82 -18.46
N LEU A 465 17.49 3.51 -19.02
CA LEU A 465 16.62 4.49 -19.66
C LEU A 465 16.15 5.57 -18.67
N ILE A 466 15.72 5.15 -17.48
CA ILE A 466 15.32 6.07 -16.41
C ILE A 466 16.50 6.97 -16.03
N ASP A 467 17.69 6.41 -15.79
CA ASP A 467 18.87 7.19 -15.38
C ASP A 467 19.26 8.26 -16.40
N ASN A 468 19.25 7.91 -17.68
CA ASN A 468 19.55 8.85 -18.75
C ASN A 468 18.50 9.96 -18.80
N ALA A 469 17.21 9.61 -18.77
CA ALA A 469 16.13 10.58 -18.79
C ALA A 469 16.15 11.51 -17.57
N THR A 470 16.44 10.99 -16.36
CA THR A 470 16.55 11.78 -15.13
C THR A 470 17.70 12.79 -15.22
N VAL A 471 18.86 12.39 -15.73
CA VAL A 471 20.00 13.30 -15.90
C VAL A 471 19.70 14.39 -16.94
N GLU A 472 19.09 14.01 -18.06
CA GLU A 472 18.71 14.94 -19.12
C GLU A 472 17.72 16.00 -18.64
N ILE A 473 16.62 15.58 -18.00
CA ILE A 473 15.60 16.52 -17.53
C ILE A 473 16.11 17.40 -16.39
N ARG A 474 16.92 16.86 -15.47
CA ARG A 474 17.55 17.64 -14.40
C ARG A 474 18.38 18.77 -14.98
N LYS A 475 19.24 18.46 -15.97
CA LYS A 475 20.07 19.47 -16.64
C LYS A 475 19.21 20.51 -17.35
N ALA A 476 18.17 20.09 -18.08
CA ALA A 476 17.28 21.00 -18.79
C ALA A 476 16.57 21.97 -17.84
N MET A 477 16.03 21.47 -16.72
CA MET A 477 15.31 22.28 -15.73
C MET A 477 16.25 23.22 -14.97
N THR A 478 17.44 22.75 -14.57
CA THR A 478 18.47 23.61 -13.95
C THR A 478 18.85 24.76 -14.87
N GLN A 479 18.99 24.52 -16.17
CA GLN A 479 19.29 25.57 -17.15
C GLN A 479 18.11 26.52 -17.38
N LYS A 480 16.88 25.99 -17.46
CA LYS A 480 15.65 26.75 -17.73
C LYS A 480 15.29 27.70 -16.58
N TYR A 481 15.48 27.26 -15.35
CA TYR A 481 15.06 27.99 -14.14
C TYR A 481 16.20 28.58 -13.32
N ASN A 482 17.45 28.27 -13.65
CA ASN A 482 18.65 28.72 -12.92
C ASN A 482 18.57 28.38 -11.41
N MET A 483 18.10 27.19 -11.10
CA MET A 483 18.00 26.63 -9.75
C MET A 483 18.35 25.14 -9.79
N GLU A 484 18.86 24.59 -8.70
CA GLU A 484 19.25 23.18 -8.70
C GLU A 484 18.02 22.28 -8.64
N PHE A 485 17.87 21.39 -9.61
CA PHE A 485 16.90 20.30 -9.60
C PHE A 485 17.56 19.01 -9.12
#